data_AF-A0A7C1B7H6-F1
#
_entry.id   AF-A0A7C1B7H6-F1
#
_cell.length_a   1.000
_cell.length_b   1.000
_cell.length_c   1.000
_cell.angle_alpha   90.00
_cell.angle_beta   90.00
_cell.angle_gamma   90.00
#
_symmetry.space_group_name_H-M   'P 1'
#
loop_
_entity.id
_entity.type
_entity.pdbx_description
1 polymer ?
#
loop_
_entity_poly.entity_id
_entity_poly.type
_entity_poly.pdbx_seq_one_letter_code
_entity_poly.pdbx_strand_id
1 'polypeptide(L)'
;MITFETFVEPVLQRLTGTGPGEKKRVKATVGARIHSAKGRHELMPVRLEDSSEGVIAYQVHGGSGAIRTLLDLDGYIRIGEEVEIVEEGEGVEVELRVGRMHLPPVPP
;
A
#
# COMPACT_ATOMS: atom_id res chain seq x y z
N MET A 1 -2.98 -7.82 -10.93
CA MET A 1 -3.06 -8.14 -9.50
C MET A 1 -3.94 -7.14 -8.76
N ILE A 2 -3.77 -5.83 -8.95
CA ILE A 2 -4.72 -4.80 -8.46
C ILE A 2 -6.18 -5.14 -8.83
N THR A 3 -6.41 -5.63 -10.05
CA THR A 3 -7.74 -6.08 -10.49
C THR A 3 -8.29 -7.24 -9.65
N PHE A 4 -7.45 -8.14 -9.17
CA PHE A 4 -7.88 -9.26 -8.33
C PHE A 4 -8.30 -8.75 -6.94
N GLU A 5 -7.47 -7.95 -6.28
CA GLU A 5 -7.76 -7.43 -4.92
C GLU A 5 -8.94 -6.46 -4.89
N THR A 6 -9.11 -5.66 -5.95
CA THR A 6 -10.21 -4.67 -6.02
C THR A 6 -11.53 -5.28 -6.49
N PHE A 7 -11.52 -6.25 -7.40
CA PHE A 7 -12.74 -6.76 -8.02
C PHE A 7 -13.03 -8.24 -7.76
N VAL A 8 -12.01 -9.10 -7.70
CA VAL A 8 -12.19 -10.55 -7.62
C VAL A 8 -12.28 -11.05 -6.18
N GLU A 9 -11.40 -10.57 -5.30
CA GLU A 9 -11.39 -10.94 -3.87
C GLU A 9 -12.72 -10.64 -3.17
N PRO A 10 -13.35 -9.45 -3.33
CA PRO A 10 -14.64 -9.17 -2.70
C PRO A 10 -15.76 -10.09 -3.20
N VAL A 11 -15.71 -10.49 -4.47
CA VAL A 11 -16.69 -11.40 -5.07
C VAL A 11 -16.50 -12.81 -4.50
N LEU A 12 -15.26 -13.29 -4.41
CA LEU A 12 -14.96 -14.60 -3.82
C LEU A 12 -15.37 -14.67 -2.34
N GLN A 13 -15.04 -13.64 -1.55
CA GLN A 13 -15.45 -13.51 -0.16
C GLN A 13 -16.98 -13.58 0.01
N ARG A 14 -17.72 -12.89 -0.86
CA ARG A 14 -19.19 -12.92 -0.85
C ARG A 14 -19.77 -14.27 -1.25
N LEU A 15 -19.11 -15.00 -2.16
CA LEU A 15 -19.52 -16.34 -2.58
C LEU A 15 -19.20 -17.42 -1.55
N THR A 16 -18.13 -17.27 -0.77
CA THR A 16 -17.71 -18.25 0.25
C THR A 16 -18.26 -17.96 1.64
N GLY A 17 -18.94 -16.83 1.84
CA GLY A 17 -19.43 -16.40 3.15
C GLY A 17 -18.33 -15.95 4.11
N THR A 18 -17.09 -15.91 3.63
CA THR A 18 -15.96 -15.28 4.32
C THR A 18 -16.18 -13.78 4.19
N GLY A 19 -16.78 -13.13 5.18
CA GLY A 19 -16.97 -11.67 5.17
C GLY A 19 -15.67 -10.92 4.85
N PRO A 20 -15.73 -9.64 4.44
CA PRO A 20 -14.54 -8.90 4.06
C PRO A 20 -13.52 -8.95 5.19
N GLY A 21 -12.38 -9.59 4.92
CA GLY A 21 -11.29 -9.64 5.89
C GLY A 21 -10.91 -8.22 6.26
N GLU A 22 -10.74 -7.95 7.54
CA GLU A 22 -10.34 -6.63 8.00
C GLU A 22 -8.96 -6.33 7.43
N LYS A 23 -8.90 -5.39 6.47
CA LYS A 23 -7.65 -5.03 5.81
C LYS A 23 -6.76 -4.35 6.85
N LYS A 24 -5.64 -4.97 7.19
CA LYS A 24 -4.70 -4.39 8.16
C LYS A 24 -4.09 -3.12 7.56
N ARG A 25 -4.13 -2.04 8.34
CA ARG A 25 -3.56 -0.75 7.96
C ARG A 25 -2.52 -0.30 8.96
N VAL A 26 -1.50 0.41 8.48
CA VAL A 26 -0.43 0.99 9.29
C VAL A 26 -0.26 2.45 8.89
N LYS A 27 -0.02 3.32 9.88
CA LYS A 27 0.40 4.70 9.64
C LYS A 27 1.89 4.72 9.35
N ALA A 28 2.29 5.40 8.29
CA ALA A 28 3.68 5.58 7.90
C ALA A 28 3.93 7.01 7.42
N THR A 29 5.20 7.40 7.38
CA THR A 29 5.65 8.68 6.83
C THR A 29 6.31 8.45 5.49
N VAL A 30 6.00 9.25 4.48
CA VAL A 30 6.62 9.12 3.15
C VAL A 30 8.09 9.51 3.21
N GLY A 31 8.98 8.59 2.86
CA GLY A 31 10.43 8.80 2.94
C GLY A 31 11.05 9.45 1.71
N ALA A 32 10.29 9.60 0.63
CA ALA A 32 10.70 10.31 -0.58
C ALA A 32 9.46 10.74 -1.36
N ARG A 33 9.53 11.91 -2.00
CA ARG A 33 8.43 12.44 -2.82
C ARG A 33 7.88 11.40 -3.82
N ILE A 34 6.56 11.22 -3.82
CA ILE A 34 5.85 10.31 -4.73
C ILE A 34 5.04 11.13 -5.72
N HIS A 35 5.27 10.89 -7.01
CA HIS A 35 4.43 11.43 -8.07
C HIS A 35 3.30 10.45 -8.39
N SER A 36 2.06 10.95 -8.33
CA SER A 36 0.88 10.23 -8.77
C SER A 36 0.30 10.88 -10.02
N ALA A 37 -0.40 10.08 -10.82
CA ALA A 37 -0.99 10.59 -12.03
C ALA A 37 -2.33 11.28 -11.76
N LYS A 38 -2.47 12.51 -12.24
CA LYS A 38 -3.70 13.29 -12.17
C LYS A 38 -4.91 12.55 -12.72
N GLY A 39 -6.04 12.63 -12.01
CA GLY A 39 -7.36 12.24 -12.52
C GLY A 39 -7.69 10.75 -12.42
N ARG A 40 -6.95 9.97 -11.62
CA ARG A 40 -7.34 8.60 -11.27
C ARG A 40 -6.97 8.26 -9.83
N HIS A 41 -7.80 7.45 -9.18
CA HIS A 41 -7.42 6.81 -7.94
C HIS A 41 -6.29 5.81 -8.21
N GLU A 42 -5.16 6.02 -7.55
CA GLU A 42 -3.97 5.19 -7.73
C GLU A 42 -3.68 4.36 -6.47
N LEU A 43 -3.45 3.06 -6.68
CA LEU A 43 -2.91 2.18 -5.65
C LEU A 43 -1.40 2.11 -5.82
N MET A 44 -0.71 2.91 -5.02
CA MET A 44 0.74 3.04 -5.10
C MET A 44 1.42 1.94 -4.27
N PRO A 45 2.19 1.02 -4.88
CA PRO A 45 2.93 0.00 -4.15
C PRO A 45 4.04 0.62 -3.31
N VAL A 46 4.11 0.23 -2.04
CA VAL A 46 5.13 0.72 -1.11
C VAL A 46 5.79 -0.42 -0.34
N ARG A 47 7.05 -0.17 0.02
CA ARG A 47 7.80 -0.94 1.01
C ARG A 47 7.87 -0.14 2.30
N LEU A 48 7.80 -0.82 3.43
CA LEU A 48 7.90 -0.22 4.76
C LEU A 48 9.28 -0.47 5.35
N GLU A 49 9.83 0.54 6.01
CA GLU A 49 11.10 0.46 6.73
C GLU A 49 10.93 1.04 8.14
N ASP A 50 11.46 0.34 9.15
CA ASP A 50 11.46 0.82 10.53
C ASP A 50 12.59 1.85 10.74
N SER A 51 12.24 2.96 11.37
CA SER A 51 13.15 4.02 11.79
C SER A 51 12.94 4.34 13.28
N SER A 52 13.90 5.02 13.90
CA SER A 52 13.78 5.53 15.27
C SER A 52 12.60 6.49 15.46
N GLU A 53 12.11 7.10 14.38
CA GLU A 53 11.03 8.09 14.37
C GLU A 53 9.66 7.48 13.98
N GLY A 54 9.62 6.19 13.63
CA GLY A 54 8.41 5.49 13.20
C GLY A 54 8.60 4.69 11.91
N VAL A 55 7.49 4.37 11.26
CA VAL A 55 7.48 3.58 10.01
C VAL A 55 7.59 4.52 8.82
N ILE A 56 8.53 4.25 7.92
CA ILE A 56 8.74 5.01 6.69
C ILE A 56 8.25 4.22 5.48
N ALA A 57 7.49 4.87 4.59
CA ALA A 57 6.99 4.29 3.35
C ALA A 57 7.78 4.81 2.15
N TYR A 58 8.28 3.87 1.33
CA TYR A 58 8.99 4.17 0.08
C TYR A 58 8.26 3.57 -1.12
N GLN A 59 8.12 4.35 -2.19
CA GLN A 59 7.55 3.87 -3.45
C GLN A 59 8.40 2.74 -4.03
N VAL A 60 7.76 1.63 -4.42
CA VAL A 60 8.43 0.56 -5.17
C VAL A 60 8.33 0.87 -6.67
N HIS A 61 9.46 1.16 -7.30
CA HIS A 61 9.49 1.41 -8.75
C HIS A 61 9.34 0.10 -9.55
N GLY A 62 8.42 0.11 -10.52
CA GLY A 62 8.22 -1.00 -11.46
C GLY A 62 9.08 -0.88 -12.71
N GLY A 63 10.09 -1.74 -12.85
CA GLY A 63 10.79 -1.95 -14.12
C GLY A 63 10.02 -2.86 -15.08
N SER A 64 10.53 -3.04 -16.31
CA SER A 64 9.92 -3.82 -17.41
C SER A 64 9.67 -5.33 -17.12
N GLY A 65 10.00 -5.81 -15.91
CA GLY A 65 9.68 -7.14 -15.38
C GLY A 65 8.90 -7.04 -14.04
N ALA A 66 7.75 -6.36 -14.06
CA ALA A 66 6.98 -5.89 -12.90
C ALA A 66 6.45 -6.95 -11.89
N ILE A 67 6.81 -8.22 -12.03
CA ILE A 67 6.60 -9.24 -10.98
C ILE A 67 7.44 -8.91 -9.74
N ARG A 68 8.64 -8.35 -9.93
CA ARG A 68 9.56 -8.06 -8.82
C ARG A 68 9.01 -7.01 -7.85
N THR A 69 8.31 -6.00 -8.36
CA THR A 69 7.58 -5.02 -7.55
C THR A 69 6.63 -5.70 -6.56
N LEU A 70 6.01 -6.81 -6.94
CA LEU A 70 5.09 -7.57 -6.08
C LEU A 70 5.80 -8.37 -4.98
N LEU A 71 7.06 -8.72 -5.19
CA LEU A 71 7.89 -9.43 -4.19
C LEU A 71 8.45 -8.46 -3.14
N ASP A 72 8.67 -7.22 -3.55
CA ASP A 72 9.38 -6.21 -2.76
C ASP A 72 8.43 -5.24 -2.02
N LEU A 73 7.12 -5.27 -2.32
CA LEU A 73 6.12 -4.43 -1.63
C LEU A 73 5.57 -5.09 -0.37
N ASP A 74 5.28 -4.27 0.64
CA ASP A 74 4.61 -4.67 1.88
C ASP A 74 3.14 -4.24 1.91
N GLY A 75 2.78 -3.22 1.11
CA GLY A 75 1.41 -2.75 0.99
C GLY A 75 1.19 -1.70 -0.09
N TYR A 76 0.06 -1.02 0.00
CA TYR A 76 -0.39 0.00 -0.95
C TYR A 76 -0.87 1.26 -0.23
N ILE A 77 -0.53 2.42 -0.80
CA ILE A 77 -1.15 3.71 -0.44
C ILE A 77 -2.26 3.99 -1.45
N ARG A 78 -3.42 4.45 -0.97
CA ARG A 78 -4.51 4.96 -1.82
C ARG A 78 -4.30 6.45 -2.04
N ILE A 79 -3.93 6.85 -3.25
CA ILE A 79 -3.78 8.25 -3.62
C ILE A 79 -5.07 8.71 -4.30
N GLY A 80 -5.60 9.85 -3.85
CA GLY A 80 -6.82 10.46 -4.38
C GLY A 80 -6.61 11.07 -5.77
N GLU A 81 -7.68 11.23 -6.54
CA GLU A 81 -7.64 11.75 -7.92
C GLU A 81 -7.05 13.18 -8.04
N GLU A 82 -7.20 13.97 -6.98
CA GLU A 82 -6.73 15.37 -6.89
C GLU A 82 -5.28 15.48 -6.37
N VAL A 83 -4.67 14.36 -5.94
CA VAL A 83 -3.33 14.35 -5.34
C VAL A 83 -2.32 13.94 -6.40
N GLU A 84 -1.60 14.93 -6.95
CA GLU A 84 -0.55 14.70 -7.95
C GLU A 84 0.81 14.39 -7.30
N ILE A 85 1.03 14.87 -6.08
CA ILE A 85 2.28 14.75 -5.35
C ILE A 85 1.96 14.45 -3.90
N VAL A 86 2.58 13.40 -3.36
CA VAL A 86 2.68 13.17 -1.92
C VAL A 86 4.09 13.55 -1.50
N GLU A 87 4.21 14.51 -0.59
CA GLU A 87 5.50 15.09 -0.22
C GLU A 87 6.27 14.18 0.75
N GLU A 88 7.60 14.33 0.78
CA GLU A 88 8.42 13.71 1.80
C GLU A 88 8.04 14.24 3.19
N GLY A 89 7.94 13.35 4.17
CA GLY A 89 7.48 13.67 5.52
C GLY A 89 5.96 13.64 5.69
N GLU A 90 5.19 13.42 4.63
CA GLU A 90 3.73 13.34 4.71
C GLU A 90 3.26 12.03 5.35
N GLY A 91 2.29 12.12 6.27
CA GLY A 91 1.69 10.96 6.92
C GLY A 91 0.66 10.27 6.02
N VAL A 92 0.83 8.97 5.80
CA VAL A 92 -0.02 8.15 4.93
C VAL A 92 -0.53 6.91 5.65
N GLU A 93 -1.65 6.39 5.17
CA GLU A 93 -2.19 5.10 5.62
C GLU A 93 -1.88 4.02 4.57
N VAL A 94 -1.16 2.98 5.00
CA VAL A 94 -0.72 1.88 4.14
C VAL A 94 -1.61 0.68 4.39
N GLU A 95 -2.28 0.20 3.34
CA GLU A 95 -3.05 -1.03 3.32
C GLU A 95 -2.09 -2.21 3.09
N LEU A 96 -1.91 -3.06 4.09
CA LEU A 96 -0.94 -4.15 4.04
C LEU A 96 -1.43 -5.30 3.17
N ARG A 97 -0.51 -5.89 2.39
CA ARG A 97 -0.81 -7.07 1.60
C ARG A 97 -0.95 -8.30 2.50
N VAL A 98 -1.96 -9.12 2.24
CA VAL A 98 -2.14 -10.42 2.90
C VAL A 98 -1.00 -11.37 2.51
N GLY A 99 -0.19 -11.81 3.48
CA GLY A 99 0.83 -12.85 3.28
C GLY A 99 2.25 -12.53 3.76
N ARG A 100 2.56 -11.30 4.18
CA ARG A 100 3.80 -10.99 4.93
C ARG A 100 3.46 -10.45 6.32
N MET A 101 3.88 -11.18 7.36
CA MET A 101 3.76 -10.80 8.76
C MET A 101 5.00 -10.06 9.27
N HIS A 102 5.43 -9.00 8.58
CA HIS A 102 6.23 -7.97 9.24
C HIS A 102 5.32 -6.78 9.51
N LEU A 103 4.44 -6.96 10.51
CA LEU A 103 3.68 -5.85 11.06
C LEU A 103 4.67 -5.06 11.94
N PRO A 104 4.90 -3.77 11.68
CA PRO A 104 5.61 -2.95 12.65
C PRO A 104 4.81 -2.98 13.97
N PRO A 105 5.50 -3.00 15.12
CA PRO A 105 4.82 -2.97 16.41
C PRO A 105 3.94 -1.70 16.49
N VAL A 106 2.66 -1.89 16.83
CA VAL A 106 1.78 -0.76 17.12
C VAL A 106 2.38 -0.02 18.32
N PRO A 107 2.68 1.29 18.22
CA PRO A 107 3.19 2.02 19.37
C PRO A 107 2.15 1.98 20.51
N PRO A 108 2.60 1.89 21.78
CA PRO A 108 1.74 1.72 22.95
C PRO A 108 0.79 2.89 23.17
#